data_AF-A0A812RKX7-F1
#
_entry.id   AF-A0A812RKX7-F1
#
_cell.length_a   1.000
_cell.length_b   1.000
_cell.length_c   1.000
_cell.angle_alpha   90.00
_cell.angle_beta   90.00
_cell.angle_gamma   90.00
#
_symmetry.space_group_name_H-M   'P 1'
#
loop_
_entity.id
_entity.type
_entity.pdbx_description
1 polymer ?
#
loop_
_entity_poly.entity_id
_entity_poly.type
_entity_poly.pdbx_seq_one_letter_code
_entity_poly.pdbx_strand_id
1 'polypeptide(L)'
;MVKQRRAKRDKDQVVTFDPASRESFLAGFRKRKQDRRKWAVREIIEKERQDRIEAKKDHRQDVKQRWKDLQRAEKRVEALLGPDEEVGWLGDLQAEKIRDEEVPVTVAFQAEDDDPFGDCEVTTTVAGVSDGAGGHLPLALIGKSGSALSLIGGQAGLLRDLTGIPQEDPKARTKRRFISSEKEENRRQAALDKTVSKKLSTKNKGPAKKNKRAKGSKGGKRKVGRKERRKRMKKRGG
;
A
#
# COMPACT_ATOMS: atom_id res chain seq x y z
N MET A 1 12.55 53.76 8.94
CA MET A 1 11.23 54.32 9.33
C MET A 1 10.12 53.55 8.62
N VAL A 2 9.36 52.72 9.33
CA VAL A 2 8.30 51.87 8.75
C VAL A 2 6.96 52.61 8.88
N LYS A 3 6.35 53.00 7.75
CA LYS A 3 5.02 53.63 7.70
C LYS A 3 3.94 52.59 8.06
N GLN A 4 3.42 52.64 9.29
CA GLN A 4 2.26 51.85 9.69
C GLN A 4 1.01 52.32 8.92
N ARG A 5 0.53 51.51 7.96
CA ARG A 5 -0.75 51.73 7.28
C ARG A 5 -1.88 51.40 8.25
N ARG A 6 -2.54 52.43 8.79
CA ARG A 6 -3.74 52.25 9.63
C ARG A 6 -4.84 51.59 8.78
N ALA A 7 -5.32 50.43 9.23
CA ALA A 7 -6.45 49.74 8.63
C ALA A 7 -7.66 50.68 8.61
N LYS A 8 -8.32 50.82 7.47
CA LYS A 8 -9.58 51.56 7.34
C LYS A 8 -10.58 50.88 8.28
N ARG A 9 -10.98 51.58 9.35
CA ARG A 9 -12.06 51.13 10.22
C ARG A 9 -13.32 51.03 9.38
N ASP A 10 -13.95 49.86 9.39
CA ASP A 10 -15.20 49.62 8.69
C ASP A 10 -16.22 50.67 9.13
N LYS A 11 -16.64 51.50 8.17
CA LYS A 11 -17.70 52.50 8.36
C LYS A 11 -18.96 51.77 8.77
N ASP A 12 -19.69 52.33 9.74
CA ASP A 12 -20.94 51.80 10.31
C ASP A 12 -21.81 51.10 9.26
N GLN A 13 -21.63 49.78 9.13
CA GLN A 13 -22.45 48.97 8.25
C GLN A 13 -23.81 48.85 8.92
N VAL A 14 -24.76 49.65 8.46
CA VAL A 14 -26.16 49.51 8.84
C VAL A 14 -26.62 48.14 8.34
N VAL A 15 -26.70 47.17 9.25
CA VAL A 15 -27.16 45.81 8.96
C VAL A 15 -28.69 45.86 8.78
N THR A 16 -29.14 45.97 7.54
CA THR A 16 -30.56 45.84 7.20
C THR A 16 -30.94 44.37 7.09
N PHE A 17 -31.90 43.94 7.90
CA PHE A 17 -32.42 42.57 7.85
C PHE A 17 -33.51 42.47 6.79
N ASP A 18 -33.20 41.77 5.70
CA ASP A 18 -34.19 41.45 4.67
C ASP A 18 -35.08 40.28 5.16
N PRO A 19 -36.40 40.49 5.35
CA PRO A 19 -37.31 39.46 5.88
C PRO A 19 -37.34 38.20 5.00
N ALA A 20 -37.19 38.32 3.68
CA ALA A 20 -37.16 37.16 2.78
C ALA A 20 -35.92 36.27 3.01
N SER A 21 -34.77 36.91 3.26
CA SER A 21 -33.54 36.20 3.64
C SER A 21 -33.69 35.49 4.98
N ARG A 22 -34.43 36.10 5.93
CA ARG A 22 -34.70 35.51 7.25
C ARG A 22 -35.59 34.27 7.14
N GLU A 23 -36.65 34.31 6.35
CA GLU A 23 -37.55 33.17 6.15
C GLU A 23 -36.85 31.99 5.46
N SER A 24 -36.10 32.27 4.39
CA SER A 24 -35.29 31.24 3.71
C SER A 24 -34.21 30.66 4.64
N PHE A 25 -33.63 31.49 5.51
CA PHE A 25 -32.73 31.01 6.55
C PHE A 25 -33.48 30.14 7.57
N LEU A 26 -34.62 30.53 8.11
CA LEU A 26 -35.33 29.73 9.10
C LEU A 26 -35.81 28.39 8.52
N ALA A 27 -36.43 28.38 7.33
CA ALA A 27 -36.90 27.16 6.68
C ALA A 27 -35.76 26.28 6.12
N GLY A 28 -34.60 26.87 5.82
CA GLY A 28 -33.46 26.21 5.19
C GLY A 28 -32.59 25.33 6.10
N PHE A 29 -32.96 25.10 7.36
CA PHE A 29 -32.11 24.40 8.34
C PHE A 29 -31.68 23.00 7.88
N ARG A 30 -32.60 22.24 7.26
CA ARG A 30 -32.30 20.91 6.72
C ARG A 30 -31.28 20.97 5.59
N LYS A 31 -31.39 21.94 4.68
CA LYS A 31 -30.43 22.17 3.59
C LYS A 31 -29.05 22.50 4.16
N ARG A 32 -28.95 23.50 5.05
CA ARG A 32 -27.68 23.85 5.70
C ARG A 32 -27.04 22.70 6.47
N LYS A 33 -27.84 21.87 7.15
CA LYS A 33 -27.35 20.67 7.84
C LYS A 33 -26.78 19.65 6.84
N GLN A 34 -27.44 19.44 5.71
CA GLN A 34 -26.92 18.58 4.63
C GLN A 34 -25.66 19.17 4.01
N ASP A 35 -25.61 20.48 3.78
CA ASP A 35 -24.45 21.15 3.18
C ASP A 35 -23.22 21.07 4.09
N ARG A 36 -23.39 21.29 5.41
CA ARG A 36 -22.33 21.08 6.39
C ARG A 36 -21.81 19.64 6.39
N ARG A 37 -22.70 18.65 6.28
CA ARG A 37 -22.30 17.24 6.18
C ARG A 37 -21.52 16.97 4.89
N LYS A 38 -22.01 17.46 3.75
CA LYS A 38 -21.32 17.32 2.45
C LYS A 38 -19.95 17.99 2.49
N TRP A 39 -19.86 19.18 3.09
CA TRP A 39 -18.61 19.92 3.24
C TRP A 39 -17.60 19.14 4.11
N ALA A 40 -18.03 18.64 5.27
CA ALA A 40 -17.16 17.82 6.13
C ALA A 40 -16.67 16.55 5.41
N VAL A 41 -17.53 15.89 4.63
CA VAL A 41 -17.13 14.71 3.84
C VAL A 41 -16.12 15.09 2.76
N ARG A 42 -16.33 16.21 2.03
CA ARG A 42 -15.37 16.69 1.03
C ARG A 42 -14.01 17.00 1.67
N GLU A 43 -14.00 17.69 2.80
CA GLU A 43 -12.77 18.04 3.52
C GLU A 43 -11.99 16.78 3.96
N ILE A 44 -12.68 15.74 4.45
CA ILE A 44 -12.05 14.47 4.80
C ILE A 44 -11.44 13.79 3.57
N ILE A 45 -12.17 13.73 2.45
CA ILE A 45 -11.68 13.13 1.20
C ILE A 45 -10.46 13.89 0.67
N GLU A 46 -10.47 15.21 0.74
CA GLU A 46 -9.36 16.05 0.29
C GLU A 46 -8.11 15.86 1.15
N LYS A 47 -8.27 15.79 2.48
CA LYS A 47 -7.18 15.45 3.41
C LYS A 47 -6.62 14.07 3.12
N GLU A 48 -7.45 13.05 2.92
CA GLU A 48 -6.97 11.71 2.56
C GLU A 48 -6.22 11.69 1.22
N ARG A 49 -6.63 12.52 0.25
CA ARG A 49 -5.92 12.67 -1.01
C ARG A 49 -4.54 13.31 -0.79
N GLN A 50 -4.48 14.38 0.00
CA GLN A 50 -3.22 15.05 0.36
C GLN A 50 -2.27 14.09 1.10
N ASP A 51 -2.75 13.37 2.11
CA ASP A 51 -1.98 12.37 2.87
C ASP A 51 -1.38 11.30 1.93
N ARG A 52 -2.13 10.83 0.92
CA ARG A 52 -1.63 9.86 -0.05
C ARG A 52 -0.55 10.45 -0.96
N ILE A 53 -0.68 11.72 -1.33
CA ILE A 53 0.32 12.41 -2.16
C ILE A 53 1.60 12.61 -1.35
N GLU A 54 1.50 13.03 -0.09
CA GLU A 54 2.61 13.18 0.84
C GLU A 54 3.32 11.84 1.08
N ALA A 55 2.58 10.77 1.40
CA ALA A 55 3.16 9.45 1.58
C ALA A 55 3.94 8.94 0.35
N LYS A 56 3.44 9.24 -0.86
CA LYS A 56 4.17 8.91 -2.11
C LYS A 56 5.40 9.79 -2.30
N LYS A 57 5.35 11.05 -1.91
CA LYS A 57 6.48 11.99 -1.99
C LYS A 57 7.58 11.56 -1.02
N ASP A 58 7.23 11.26 0.22
CA ASP A 58 8.14 10.79 1.27
C ASP A 58 8.80 9.47 0.84
N HIS A 59 8.03 8.51 0.33
CA HIS A 59 8.59 7.26 -0.18
C HIS A 59 9.61 7.48 -1.31
N ARG A 60 9.32 8.39 -2.25
CA ARG A 60 10.27 8.74 -3.32
C ARG A 60 11.55 9.37 -2.76
N GLN A 61 11.43 10.21 -1.74
CA GLN A 61 12.59 10.81 -1.09
C GLN A 61 13.42 9.78 -0.34
N ASP A 62 12.78 8.86 0.39
CA ASP A 62 13.44 7.77 1.10
C ASP A 62 14.22 6.87 0.14
N VAL A 63 13.63 6.48 -1.00
CA VAL A 63 14.31 5.67 -2.02
C VAL A 63 15.52 6.42 -2.58
N LYS A 64 15.38 7.72 -2.90
CA LYS A 64 16.50 8.55 -3.36
C LYS A 64 17.61 8.67 -2.31
N GLN A 65 17.26 8.81 -1.03
CA GLN A 65 18.25 8.87 0.05
C GLN A 65 18.99 7.54 0.22
N ARG A 66 18.25 6.42 0.29
CA ARG A 66 18.86 5.07 0.38
C ARG A 66 19.81 4.79 -0.77
N TRP A 67 19.44 5.17 -2.00
CA TRP A 67 20.31 4.99 -3.15
C TRP A 67 21.59 5.83 -3.06
N LYS A 68 21.48 7.10 -2.64
CA LYS A 68 22.66 7.95 -2.39
C LYS A 68 23.56 7.39 -1.29
N ASP A 69 22.98 6.83 -0.23
CA ASP A 69 23.74 6.24 0.86
C ASP A 69 24.46 4.96 0.44
N LEU A 70 23.82 4.12 -0.39
CA LEU A 70 24.47 2.96 -1.01
C LEU A 70 25.65 3.38 -1.90
N GLN A 71 25.45 4.37 -2.77
CA GLN A 71 26.51 4.90 -3.63
C GLN A 71 27.69 5.48 -2.83
N ARG A 72 27.42 6.15 -1.71
CA ARG A 72 28.48 6.63 -0.80
C ARG A 72 29.19 5.47 -0.11
N ALA A 73 28.46 4.42 0.27
CA ALA A 73 29.05 3.23 0.87
C ALA A 73 29.92 2.48 -0.13
N GLU A 74 29.44 2.28 -1.36
CA GLU A 74 30.19 1.68 -2.47
C GLU A 74 31.50 2.42 -2.71
N LYS A 75 31.46 3.75 -2.86
CA LYS A 75 32.69 4.56 -3.01
C LYS A 75 33.67 4.45 -1.85
N ARG A 76 33.17 4.30 -0.61
CA ARG A 76 34.04 4.08 0.57
C ARG A 76 34.66 2.70 0.56
N VAL A 77 33.90 1.69 0.16
CA VAL A 77 34.38 0.31 0.02
C VAL A 77 35.44 0.26 -1.09
N GLU A 78 35.17 0.84 -2.25
CA GLU A 78 36.12 0.99 -3.36
C GLU A 78 37.41 1.71 -2.92
N ALA A 79 37.30 2.81 -2.17
CA ALA A 79 38.47 3.51 -1.64
C ALA A 79 39.28 2.71 -0.60
N LEU A 80 38.64 1.79 0.15
CA LEU A 80 39.29 0.94 1.15
C LEU A 80 39.92 -0.32 0.54
N LEU A 81 39.27 -0.91 -0.47
CA LEU A 81 39.84 -2.04 -1.21
C LEU A 81 40.90 -1.59 -2.24
N GLY A 82 40.91 -0.32 -2.60
CA GLY A 82 41.75 0.21 -3.68
C GLY A 82 41.17 -0.14 -5.06
N PRO A 83 41.56 0.59 -6.12
CA PRO A 83 41.31 0.14 -7.48
C PRO A 83 42.03 -1.19 -7.65
N ASP A 84 41.28 -2.29 -7.81
CA ASP A 84 41.79 -3.66 -7.88
C ASP A 84 43.16 -3.73 -8.58
N GLU A 85 44.22 -3.96 -7.80
CA GLU A 85 45.26 -4.87 -8.28
C GLU A 85 44.53 -6.21 -8.43
N GLU A 86 44.30 -6.60 -9.69
CA GLU A 86 43.57 -7.80 -10.11
C GLU A 86 43.78 -8.98 -9.13
N VAL A 87 42.83 -9.17 -8.21
CA VAL A 87 42.77 -10.40 -7.42
C VAL A 87 42.21 -11.47 -8.37
N GLY A 88 43.09 -12.00 -9.22
CA GLY A 88 42.85 -13.01 -10.26
C GLY A 88 42.45 -14.39 -9.74
N TRP A 89 41.65 -14.47 -8.67
CA TRP A 89 41.16 -15.72 -8.09
C TRP A 89 39.70 -16.01 -8.47
N LEU A 90 39.03 -15.19 -9.27
CA LEU A 90 37.70 -15.51 -9.82
C LEU A 90 37.65 -15.55 -11.36
N GLY A 91 38.81 -15.73 -12.01
CA GLY A 91 38.88 -16.05 -13.43
C GLY A 91 38.44 -17.49 -13.69
N ASP A 92 37.42 -17.63 -14.55
CA ASP A 92 37.13 -18.77 -15.45
C ASP A 92 35.76 -19.46 -15.37
N LEU A 93 34.80 -19.04 -14.53
CA LEU A 93 33.53 -19.79 -14.44
C LEU A 93 32.29 -19.19 -15.10
N GLN A 94 32.27 -17.96 -15.63
CA GLN A 94 31.04 -17.40 -16.24
C GLN A 94 31.22 -16.51 -17.48
N ALA A 95 32.24 -16.74 -18.31
CA ALA A 95 32.39 -16.07 -19.61
C ALA A 95 31.62 -16.77 -20.76
N GLU A 96 30.53 -17.49 -20.50
CA GLU A 96 29.59 -17.92 -21.54
C GLU A 96 28.53 -16.84 -21.78
N LYS A 97 28.89 -15.92 -22.70
CA LYS A 97 28.02 -15.35 -23.75
C LYS A 97 26.51 -15.50 -23.53
N ILE A 98 25.90 -14.58 -22.79
CA ILE A 98 24.57 -14.09 -23.15
C ILE A 98 24.81 -13.02 -24.21
N ARG A 99 24.71 -13.45 -25.48
CA ARG A 99 24.75 -12.60 -26.66
C ARG A 99 23.45 -11.82 -26.76
N ASP A 100 23.62 -10.57 -27.22
CA ASP A 100 22.63 -9.69 -27.83
C ASP A 100 21.59 -9.06 -26.89
N GLU A 101 22.04 -7.97 -26.26
CA GLU A 101 21.23 -6.93 -25.63
C GLU A 101 20.32 -6.27 -26.69
N GLU A 102 19.09 -6.77 -26.81
CA GLU A 102 18.00 -6.02 -27.44
C GLU A 102 17.70 -4.79 -26.57
N VAL A 103 18.26 -3.64 -26.95
CA VAL A 103 17.93 -2.35 -26.34
C VAL A 103 16.41 -2.15 -26.46
N PRO A 104 15.66 -2.10 -25.36
CA PRO A 104 14.21 -1.97 -25.42
C PRO A 104 13.84 -0.64 -26.09
N VAL A 105 13.11 -0.72 -27.19
CA VAL A 105 12.60 0.46 -27.91
C VAL A 105 11.60 1.18 -27.01
N THR A 106 11.98 2.34 -26.49
CA THR A 106 11.10 3.21 -25.71
C THR A 106 10.31 4.13 -26.64
N VAL A 107 8.99 4.02 -26.63
CA VAL A 107 8.11 4.96 -27.33
C VAL A 107 7.82 6.12 -26.38
N ALA A 108 8.34 7.30 -26.70
CA ALA A 108 7.97 8.53 -25.99
C ALA A 108 6.64 9.06 -26.54
N PHE A 109 5.63 9.16 -25.69
CA PHE A 109 4.37 9.82 -26.04
C PHE A 109 4.59 11.35 -25.99
N GLN A 110 4.02 12.08 -26.94
CA GLN A 110 4.03 13.55 -26.91
C GLN A 110 3.25 14.02 -25.67
N ALA A 111 3.90 14.83 -24.83
CA ALA A 111 3.31 15.40 -23.64
C ALA A 111 2.20 16.40 -24.02
N GLU A 112 0.95 16.08 -23.71
CA GLU A 112 -0.14 17.05 -23.69
C GLU A 112 -0.12 17.81 -22.36
N ASP A 113 -0.30 19.13 -22.42
CA ASP A 113 -0.07 20.09 -21.32
C ASP A 113 -0.95 19.91 -20.05
N ASP A 114 -1.86 18.93 -20.05
CA ASP A 114 -2.83 18.69 -18.96
C ASP A 114 -2.81 17.23 -18.44
N ASP A 115 -1.72 16.48 -18.65
CA ASP A 115 -1.57 15.14 -18.08
C ASP A 115 -0.90 15.15 -16.69
N PRO A 116 -1.63 14.86 -15.59
CA PRO A 116 -1.04 14.74 -14.25
C PRO A 116 -0.07 13.55 -14.09
N PHE A 117 0.18 12.77 -15.15
CA PHE A 117 1.12 11.65 -15.22
C PHE A 117 2.27 11.83 -16.23
N GLY A 118 2.45 13.02 -16.82
CA GLY A 118 3.40 13.30 -17.93
C GLY A 118 4.87 12.94 -17.71
N ASP A 119 5.30 12.63 -16.48
CA ASP A 119 6.68 12.22 -16.17
C ASP A 119 6.86 10.68 -16.05
N CYS A 120 5.83 9.87 -16.37
CA CYS A 120 5.94 8.41 -16.32
C CYS A 120 6.36 7.84 -17.67
N GLU A 121 7.67 7.75 -17.90
CA GLU A 121 8.22 6.91 -18.97
C GLU A 121 7.83 5.44 -18.71
N VAL A 122 6.86 4.92 -19.46
CA VAL A 122 6.46 3.51 -19.37
C VAL A 122 7.34 2.71 -20.32
N THR A 123 8.35 2.04 -19.78
CA THR A 123 9.19 1.08 -20.52
C THR A 123 8.39 -0.22 -20.69
N THR A 124 7.65 -0.36 -21.80
CA THR A 124 7.05 -1.66 -22.15
C THR A 124 8.10 -2.51 -22.84
N THR A 125 8.72 -3.45 -22.12
CA THR A 125 9.47 -4.54 -22.74
C THR A 125 8.49 -5.43 -23.51
N VAL A 126 8.45 -5.27 -24.83
CA VAL A 126 7.81 -6.23 -25.73
C VAL A 126 8.68 -7.49 -25.70
N ALA A 127 8.40 -8.40 -24.78
CA ALA A 127 8.98 -9.72 -24.84
C ALA A 127 8.50 -10.34 -26.16
N GLY A 128 9.43 -10.54 -27.11
CA GLY A 128 9.16 -11.18 -28.39
C GLY A 128 8.45 -12.50 -28.15
N VAL A 129 7.16 -12.55 -28.47
CA VAL A 129 6.43 -13.80 -28.62
C VAL A 129 6.90 -14.38 -29.95
N SER A 130 7.99 -15.14 -29.90
CA SER A 130 8.40 -15.96 -31.02
C SER A 130 7.28 -16.95 -31.33
N ASP A 131 6.77 -16.92 -32.55
CA ASP A 131 5.83 -17.89 -33.10
C ASP A 131 6.47 -19.29 -33.09
N GLY A 132 6.28 -20.00 -31.97
CA GLY A 132 6.92 -21.27 -31.72
C GLY A 132 6.06 -22.15 -30.82
N ALA A 133 5.15 -22.88 -31.45
CA ALA A 133 4.59 -24.17 -31.02
C ALA A 133 4.38 -24.42 -29.51
N GLY A 134 3.10 -24.41 -29.09
CA GLY A 134 2.58 -25.45 -28.20
C GLY A 134 3.08 -25.46 -26.76
N GLY A 135 2.76 -24.43 -25.97
CA GLY A 135 3.01 -24.43 -24.52
C GLY A 135 1.89 -23.73 -23.76
N HIS A 136 0.84 -24.45 -23.42
CA HIS A 136 -0.24 -24.01 -22.54
C HIS A 136 0.29 -23.71 -21.12
N LEU A 137 0.74 -22.48 -20.87
CA LEU A 137 0.97 -22.01 -19.50
C LEU A 137 -0.30 -21.33 -18.99
N PRO A 138 -0.94 -21.83 -17.91
CA PRO A 138 -2.13 -21.21 -17.38
C PRO A 138 -1.74 -19.88 -16.70
N LEU A 139 -2.05 -18.78 -17.38
CA LEU A 139 -2.11 -17.44 -16.82
C LEU A 139 -3.28 -17.38 -15.81
N ALA A 140 -3.06 -17.97 -14.65
CA ALA A 140 -4.00 -17.99 -13.53
C ALA A 140 -3.29 -17.47 -12.28
N LEU A 141 -3.11 -16.15 -12.21
CA LEU A 141 -3.14 -15.46 -10.92
C LEU A 141 -3.82 -14.10 -11.04
N ILE A 142 -5.05 -14.17 -11.54
CA ILE A 142 -6.12 -13.22 -11.19
C ILE A 142 -6.29 -13.29 -9.67
N GLY A 143 -5.63 -12.35 -8.97
CA GLY A 143 -5.86 -12.05 -7.56
C GLY A 143 -7.23 -11.42 -7.35
N LYS A 144 -8.28 -12.22 -7.48
CA LYS A 144 -9.62 -11.95 -6.92
C LYS A 144 -9.55 -12.02 -5.39
N SER A 145 -8.95 -11.05 -4.73
CA SER A 145 -9.27 -10.75 -3.34
C SER A 145 -10.39 -9.72 -3.32
N GLY A 146 -11.62 -10.21 -3.45
CA GLY A 146 -12.81 -9.45 -3.14
C GLY A 146 -12.78 -9.04 -1.66
N SER A 147 -12.37 -7.81 -1.38
CA SER A 147 -12.69 -7.12 -0.14
C SER A 147 -14.02 -6.39 -0.31
N ALA A 148 -15.11 -7.16 -0.40
CA ALA A 148 -16.48 -6.66 -0.47
C ALA A 148 -17.07 -6.38 0.94
N LEU A 149 -16.26 -5.90 1.90
CA LEU A 149 -16.68 -5.75 3.30
C LEU A 149 -16.15 -4.52 4.04
N SER A 150 -15.78 -3.44 3.35
CA SER A 150 -15.43 -2.16 3.99
C SER A 150 -16.46 -1.05 3.80
N LEU A 151 -17.58 -1.29 3.10
CA LEU A 151 -18.64 -0.30 2.87
C LEU A 151 -19.63 -0.13 4.04
N ILE A 152 -19.41 -0.79 5.19
CA ILE A 152 -20.26 -0.70 6.40
C ILE A 152 -19.53 0.00 7.56
N GLY A 153 -18.37 0.63 7.30
CA GLY A 153 -17.62 1.36 8.33
C GLY A 153 -18.08 2.81 8.59
N GLY A 154 -18.92 3.38 7.73
CA GLY A 154 -19.25 4.81 7.74
C GLY A 154 -20.31 5.27 8.75
N GLN A 155 -21.05 4.36 9.39
CA GLN A 155 -22.07 4.73 10.38
C GLN A 155 -21.55 4.78 11.83
N ALA A 156 -20.34 4.28 12.12
CA ALA A 156 -19.79 4.31 13.48
C ALA A 156 -19.35 5.72 13.94
N GLY A 157 -19.26 6.69 13.02
CA GLY A 157 -18.94 8.08 13.36
C GLY A 157 -20.10 8.86 13.97
N LEU A 158 -21.36 8.45 13.75
CA LEU A 158 -22.53 9.24 14.15
C LEU A 158 -23.12 8.82 15.51
N LEU A 159 -22.74 7.65 16.03
CA LEU A 159 -23.07 7.23 17.40
C LEU A 159 -22.04 7.67 18.44
N ARG A 160 -20.86 8.15 18.01
CA ARG A 160 -19.75 8.45 18.92
C ARG A 160 -19.97 9.74 19.72
N ASP A 161 -20.71 10.69 19.17
CA ASP A 161 -21.01 11.98 19.82
C ASP A 161 -22.01 11.85 20.99
N LEU A 162 -22.68 10.70 21.15
CA LEU A 162 -23.60 10.44 22.27
C LEU A 162 -22.94 9.71 23.45
N THR A 163 -21.71 9.21 23.29
CA THR A 163 -21.07 8.33 24.30
C THR A 163 -20.01 9.04 25.16
N GLY A 164 -19.80 10.35 24.99
CA GLY A 164 -18.87 11.12 25.83
C GLY A 164 -17.43 10.61 25.80
N ILE A 165 -17.05 9.84 24.77
CA ILE A 165 -15.70 9.29 24.66
C ILE A 165 -14.76 10.48 24.40
N PRO A 166 -13.81 10.77 25.31
CA PRO A 166 -12.94 11.93 25.18
C PRO A 166 -12.19 11.86 23.85
N GLN A 167 -12.15 13.01 23.18
CA GLN A 167 -11.47 13.18 21.91
C GLN A 167 -9.97 12.91 22.12
N GLU A 168 -9.55 11.67 21.83
CA GLU A 168 -8.14 11.29 21.99
C GLU A 168 -7.25 12.19 21.14
N ASP A 169 -6.18 12.71 21.76
CA ASP A 169 -5.19 13.53 21.07
C ASP A 169 -4.70 12.84 19.78
N PRO A 170 -4.61 13.57 18.66
CA PRO A 170 -4.14 13.00 17.40
C PRO A 170 -2.74 12.36 17.52
N LYS A 171 -1.91 12.89 18.44
CA LYS A 171 -0.60 12.35 18.79
C LYS A 171 -0.67 11.00 19.51
N ALA A 172 -1.69 10.75 20.33
CA ALA A 172 -1.89 9.44 20.96
C ALA A 172 -2.31 8.39 19.93
N ARG A 173 -3.10 8.80 18.93
CA ARG A 173 -3.53 7.92 17.83
C ARG A 173 -2.36 7.50 16.93
N THR A 174 -1.46 8.42 16.59
CA THR A 174 -0.25 8.09 15.81
C THR A 174 0.68 7.17 16.58
N LYS A 175 0.90 7.42 17.88
CA LYS A 175 1.68 6.52 18.76
C LYS A 175 1.11 5.10 18.79
N ARG A 176 -0.22 4.94 18.90
CA ARG A 176 -0.86 3.61 18.86
C ARG A 176 -0.67 2.90 17.53
N ARG A 177 -0.73 3.62 16.41
CA ARG A 177 -0.45 3.04 15.08
C ARG A 177 1.00 2.59 14.98
N PHE A 178 1.93 3.41 15.47
CA PHE A 178 3.35 3.06 15.50
C PHE A 178 3.62 1.79 16.32
N ILE A 179 3.09 1.72 17.55
CA ILE A 179 3.20 0.53 18.41
C ILE A 179 2.59 -0.71 17.75
N SER A 180 1.48 -0.56 17.03
CA SER A 180 0.86 -1.68 16.31
C SER A 180 1.72 -2.15 15.13
N SER A 181 2.34 -1.22 14.40
CA SER A 181 3.25 -1.52 13.28
C SER A 181 4.50 -2.25 13.77
N GLU A 182 5.12 -1.74 14.84
CA GLU A 182 6.30 -2.34 15.45
C GLU A 182 6.02 -3.76 15.98
N LYS A 183 4.85 -3.98 16.60
CA LYS A 183 4.40 -5.33 17.00
C LYS A 183 4.19 -6.27 15.80
N GLU A 184 3.73 -5.76 14.66
CA GLU A 184 3.57 -6.57 13.45
C GLU A 184 4.91 -6.92 12.81
N GLU A 185 5.85 -5.97 12.75
CA GLU A 185 7.22 -6.20 12.28
C GLU A 185 7.95 -7.22 13.15
N ASN A 186 7.84 -7.12 14.47
CA ASN A 186 8.40 -8.10 15.40
C ASN A 186 7.82 -9.51 15.18
N ARG A 187 6.54 -9.62 14.84
CA ARG A 187 5.92 -10.91 14.48
C ARG A 187 6.49 -11.46 13.16
N ARG A 188 6.76 -10.59 12.18
CA ARG A 188 7.36 -10.99 10.90
C ARG A 188 8.80 -11.45 11.09
N GLN A 189 9.61 -10.71 11.86
CA GLN A 189 10.98 -11.10 12.18
C GLN A 189 11.02 -12.44 12.93
N ALA A 190 10.21 -12.60 13.98
CA ALA A 190 10.13 -13.87 14.70
C ALA A 190 9.67 -15.05 13.82
N ALA A 191 8.83 -14.79 12.80
CA ALA A 191 8.47 -15.82 11.83
C ALA A 191 9.65 -16.18 10.91
N LEU A 192 10.41 -15.19 10.44
CA LEU A 192 11.62 -15.41 9.65
C LEU A 192 12.66 -16.21 10.46
N ASP A 193 12.93 -15.84 11.71
CA ASP A 193 13.87 -16.54 12.59
C ASP A 193 13.45 -18.00 12.82
N LYS A 194 12.15 -18.27 12.96
CA LYS A 194 11.62 -19.64 13.00
C LYS A 194 11.86 -20.40 11.71
N THR A 195 11.76 -19.76 10.55
CA THR A 195 12.05 -20.43 9.28
C THR A 195 13.55 -20.68 9.10
N VAL A 196 14.41 -19.74 9.48
CA VAL A 196 15.87 -19.88 9.41
C VAL A 196 16.34 -20.96 10.37
N SER A 197 15.92 -20.92 11.64
CA SER A 197 16.27 -21.96 12.62
C SER A 197 15.76 -23.34 12.21
N LYS A 198 14.56 -23.45 11.63
CA LYS A 198 14.06 -24.71 11.06
C LYS A 198 14.96 -25.21 9.94
N LYS A 199 15.33 -24.36 8.97
CA LYS A 199 16.22 -24.71 7.85
C LYS A 199 17.60 -25.16 8.35
N LEU A 200 18.18 -24.47 9.33
CA LEU A 200 19.44 -24.85 9.96
C LEU A 200 19.34 -26.21 10.66
N SER A 201 18.28 -26.43 11.42
CA SER A 201 18.06 -27.71 12.12
C SER A 201 17.85 -28.89 11.17
N THR A 202 17.22 -28.67 10.00
CA THR A 202 17.02 -29.71 8.98
C THR A 202 18.28 -29.99 8.18
N LYS A 203 19.21 -29.03 8.07
CA LYS A 203 20.50 -29.24 7.40
C LYS A 203 21.43 -30.15 8.22
N ASN A 204 21.34 -30.08 9.56
CA ASN A 204 22.15 -30.90 10.47
C ASN A 204 21.55 -32.29 10.73
N LYS A 205 20.28 -32.51 10.41
CA LYS A 205 19.68 -33.84 10.43
C LYS A 205 19.83 -34.44 9.04
N GLY A 206 20.86 -35.28 8.86
CA GLY A 206 21.07 -36.04 7.62
C GLY A 206 19.79 -36.77 7.15
N PRO A 207 19.71 -37.19 5.87
CA PRO A 207 18.49 -37.70 5.27
C PRO A 207 17.89 -38.82 6.12
N ALA A 208 16.78 -38.51 6.80
CA ALA A 208 16.10 -39.48 7.64
C ALA A 208 15.68 -40.66 6.76
N LYS A 209 16.26 -41.84 7.03
CA LYS A 209 15.90 -43.09 6.35
C LYS A 209 14.37 -43.21 6.36
N LYS A 210 13.75 -43.10 5.19
CA LYS A 210 12.31 -43.24 5.00
C LYS A 210 11.91 -44.67 5.36
N ASN A 211 11.58 -44.90 6.63
CA ASN A 211 10.91 -46.14 7.02
C ASN A 211 9.54 -46.14 6.32
N LYS A 212 9.44 -47.01 5.32
CA LYS A 212 8.29 -47.28 4.46
C LYS A 212 7.15 -47.80 5.33
N ARG A 213 6.46 -46.91 6.05
CA ARG A 213 5.31 -47.27 6.89
C ARG A 213 4.16 -47.66 5.97
N ALA A 214 3.68 -48.89 6.17
CA ALA A 214 2.60 -49.51 5.45
C ALA A 214 1.35 -48.61 5.41
N LYS A 215 0.73 -48.55 4.23
CA LYS A 215 -0.60 -47.96 4.02
C LYS A 215 -1.62 -48.78 4.83
N GLY A 216 -1.99 -48.29 6.00
CA GLY A 216 -2.98 -48.93 6.87
C GLY A 216 -3.87 -47.90 7.55
N SER A 217 -5.07 -47.73 7.00
CA SER A 217 -6.34 -47.36 7.66
C SER A 217 -6.34 -46.38 8.86
N LYS A 218 -7.09 -45.29 8.72
CA LYS A 218 -8.39 -45.11 9.43
C LYS A 218 -9.03 -43.81 8.96
N GLY A 219 -10.21 -43.93 8.37
CA GLY A 219 -11.02 -42.82 7.87
C GLY A 219 -11.44 -41.88 8.99
N GLY A 220 -10.65 -40.83 9.22
CA GLY A 220 -11.06 -39.71 10.04
C GLY A 220 -12.19 -38.95 9.34
N LYS A 221 -13.38 -38.94 9.95
CA LYS A 221 -14.53 -38.12 9.53
C LYS A 221 -14.07 -36.66 9.41
N ARG A 222 -13.77 -36.21 8.19
CA ARG A 222 -13.43 -34.82 7.91
C ARG A 222 -14.62 -33.96 8.32
N LYS A 223 -14.39 -32.97 9.19
CA LYS A 223 -15.41 -31.98 9.55
C LYS A 223 -15.85 -31.27 8.28
N VAL A 224 -17.05 -31.58 7.82
CA VAL A 224 -17.67 -30.96 6.65
C VAL A 224 -17.78 -29.45 6.92
N GLY A 225 -17.17 -28.63 6.06
CA GLY A 225 -17.12 -27.19 6.24
C GLY A 225 -18.51 -26.55 6.23
N ARG A 226 -18.66 -25.41 6.91
CA ARG A 226 -19.93 -24.67 7.05
C ARG A 226 -20.64 -24.41 5.71
N LYS A 227 -19.88 -24.17 4.63
CA LYS A 227 -20.41 -23.98 3.26
C LYS A 227 -21.11 -25.24 2.72
N GLU A 228 -20.53 -26.41 2.94
CA GLU A 228 -21.05 -27.67 2.41
C GLU A 228 -22.29 -28.14 3.18
N ARG A 229 -22.33 -27.87 4.49
CA ARG A 229 -23.54 -28.04 5.31
C ARG A 229 -24.70 -27.16 4.81
N ARG A 230 -24.41 -25.91 4.39
CA ARG A 230 -25.43 -24.97 3.86
C ARG A 230 -25.97 -25.40 2.49
N LYS A 231 -25.12 -25.98 1.62
CA LYS A 231 -25.56 -26.55 0.34
C LYS A 231 -26.49 -27.75 0.53
N ARG A 232 -26.20 -28.64 1.49
CA ARG A 232 -27.06 -29.80 1.78
C ARG A 232 -28.45 -29.41 2.29
N MET A 233 -28.55 -28.37 3.13
CA MET A 233 -29.84 -27.86 3.61
C MET A 233 -30.69 -27.31 2.46
N LYS A 234 -30.10 -26.54 1.54
CA LYS A 234 -30.82 -26.01 0.37
C LYS A 234 -31.35 -27.11 -0.55
N LYS A 235 -30.63 -28.23 -0.67
CA LYS A 235 -31.03 -29.36 -1.54
C LYS A 235 -32.12 -30.26 -0.94
N ARG A 236 -32.47 -30.08 0.34
CA ARG A 236 -33.51 -30.85 1.03
C ARG A 236 -34.83 -30.10 1.20
N GLY A 237 -34.85 -28.79 0.92
CA GLY A 237 -36.02 -27.93 1.08
C GLY A 237 -36.56 -27.40 -0.24
N GLY A 238 -36.31 -28.11 -1.34
CA GLY A 238 -36.85 -27.83 -2.67
C GLY A 238 -37.34 -29.12 -3.31
#